data_AF-F4L600-F1
#
_entry.id   AF-F4L600-F1
#
_cell.length_a   1.000
_cell.length_b   1.000
_cell.length_c   1.000
_cell.angle_alpha   90.00
_cell.angle_beta   90.00
_cell.angle_gamma   90.00
#
_symmetry.space_group_name_H-M   'P 1'
#
loop_
_entity.id
_entity.type
_entity.pdbx_description
1 polymer ?
#
loop_
_entity_poly.entity_id
_entity_poly.type
_entity_poly.pdbx_seq_one_letter_code
_entity_poly.pdbx_strand_id
1 'polypeptide(L)'
;MVDLSFLKKFTKEDPQKMKRYISLYLDVAPKTFEEMQRNLKAGDWEQLRINAHSLKPQTDFMGISSLKEELIKIEEAVKLGHYDVVEELFNASLAISTKSEESLREMLGEL
;
A
#
# COMPACT_ATOMS: atom_id res chain seq x y z
N MET A 1 -1.30 -8.08 -8.15
CA MET A 1 -2.30 -9.06 -7.68
C MET A 1 -1.77 -9.68 -6.40
N VAL A 2 -2.65 -9.90 -5.41
CA VAL A 2 -2.30 -10.25 -4.02
C VAL A 2 -1.72 -11.66 -3.92
N ASP A 3 -0.61 -11.83 -3.18
CA ASP A 3 -0.02 -13.14 -2.85
C ASP A 3 0.26 -13.26 -1.34
N LEU A 4 -0.64 -13.96 -0.64
CA LEU A 4 -0.52 -14.16 0.82
C LEU A 4 0.48 -15.27 1.22
N SER A 5 1.30 -15.81 0.31
CA SER A 5 2.27 -16.86 0.62
C SER A 5 3.24 -16.45 1.73
N PHE A 6 3.74 -15.21 1.69
CA PHE A 6 4.58 -14.68 2.75
C PHE A 6 3.82 -14.60 4.08
N LEU A 7 2.60 -14.05 4.08
CA LEU A 7 1.78 -13.94 5.28
C LEU A 7 1.51 -15.31 5.89
N LYS A 8 1.08 -16.28 5.08
CA LYS A 8 0.81 -17.66 5.51
C LYS A 8 2.03 -18.28 6.20
N LYS A 9 3.21 -18.15 5.60
CA LYS A 9 4.45 -18.63 6.20
C LYS A 9 4.78 -17.91 7.50
N PHE A 10 4.62 -16.59 7.53
CA PHE A 10 4.90 -15.76 8.71
C PHE A 10 3.96 -16.08 9.89
N THR A 11 2.68 -16.31 9.62
CA THR A 11 1.69 -16.65 10.65
C THR A 11 1.68 -18.13 11.00
N LYS A 12 2.46 -18.97 10.31
CA LYS A 12 2.40 -20.44 10.39
C LYS A 12 1.00 -20.98 10.07
N GLU A 13 0.38 -20.40 9.04
CA GLU A 13 -0.96 -20.73 8.55
C GLU A 13 -2.08 -20.56 9.60
N ASP A 14 -1.81 -19.87 10.70
CA ASP A 14 -2.78 -19.55 11.74
C ASP A 14 -3.84 -18.56 11.20
N PRO A 15 -5.11 -18.99 11.03
CA PRO A 15 -6.14 -18.15 10.41
C PRO A 15 -6.46 -16.89 11.24
N GLN A 16 -6.39 -16.98 12.58
CA GLN A 16 -6.66 -15.83 13.46
C GLN A 16 -5.59 -14.75 13.29
N LYS A 17 -4.33 -15.16 13.17
CA LYS A 17 -3.24 -14.22 12.89
C LYS A 17 -3.37 -13.63 11.49
N MET A 18 -3.67 -14.44 10.48
CA MET A 18 -3.87 -13.94 9.11
C MET A 18 -4.99 -12.89 9.07
N LYS A 19 -6.16 -13.19 9.64
CA LYS A 19 -7.28 -12.25 9.76
C LYS A 19 -6.86 -10.93 10.39
N ARG A 20 -6.10 -11.00 11.49
CA ARG A 20 -5.60 -9.81 12.20
C ARG A 20 -4.71 -8.94 11.31
N TYR A 21 -3.74 -9.52 10.62
CA TYR A 21 -2.81 -8.74 9.78
C TYR A 21 -3.50 -8.16 8.54
N ILE A 22 -4.38 -8.93 7.89
CA ILE A 22 -5.18 -8.43 6.76
C ILE A 22 -6.10 -7.29 7.22
N SER A 23 -6.77 -7.44 8.36
CA SER A 23 -7.65 -6.40 8.91
C SER A 23 -6.89 -5.13 9.27
N LEU A 24 -5.68 -5.25 9.82
CA LEU A 24 -4.82 -4.09 10.11
C LEU A 24 -4.44 -3.35 8.83
N TYR A 25 -4.04 -4.08 7.78
CA TYR A 25 -3.75 -3.47 6.48
C TYR A 25 -4.97 -2.74 5.90
N LEU A 26 -6.14 -3.38 5.92
CA LEU A 26 -7.40 -2.83 5.42
C LEU A 26 -7.91 -1.60 6.21
N ASP A 27 -7.42 -1.39 7.44
CA ASP A 27 -7.74 -0.20 8.24
C ASP A 27 -6.72 0.93 8.02
N VAL A 28 -5.44 0.59 7.87
CA VAL A 28 -4.34 1.57 7.78
C VAL A 28 -4.15 2.09 6.37
N ALA A 29 -4.11 1.21 5.36
CA ALA A 29 -3.75 1.61 3.99
C ALA A 29 -4.68 2.69 3.41
N PRO A 30 -6.02 2.61 3.53
CA PRO A 30 -6.91 3.65 3.00
C PRO A 30 -6.65 5.03 3.62
N LYS A 31 -6.48 5.08 4.95
CA LYS A 31 -6.22 6.34 5.68
C LYS A 31 -4.89 6.97 5.24
N THR A 32 -3.87 6.15 5.02
CA THR A 32 -2.59 6.63 4.51
C THR A 32 -2.70 7.15 3.08
N PHE A 33 -3.52 6.52 2.22
CA PHE A 33 -3.78 7.04 0.87
C PHE A 33 -4.54 8.36 0.89
N GLU A 34 -5.47 8.55 1.82
CA GLU A 34 -6.13 9.85 2.03
C GLU A 34 -5.13 10.93 2.47
N GLU A 35 -4.19 10.61 3.36
CA GLU A 35 -3.09 11.50 3.74
C GLU A 35 -2.21 11.85 2.56
N MET A 36 -1.79 10.86 1.77
CA MET A 36 -1.01 11.08 0.55
C MET A 36 -1.75 11.99 -0.42
N GLN A 37 -3.06 11.81 -0.62
CA GLN A 37 -3.84 12.70 -1.49
C GLN A 37 -3.86 14.14 -0.97
N ARG A 38 -3.95 14.35 0.35
CA ARG A 38 -3.88 15.69 0.96
C ARG A 38 -2.51 16.32 0.73
N ASN A 39 -1.43 15.57 0.94
CA ASN A 39 -0.06 16.05 0.76
C ASN A 39 0.26 16.36 -0.71
N LEU A 40 -0.23 15.54 -1.64
CA LEU A 40 -0.17 15.80 -3.08
C LEU A 40 -0.81 17.15 -3.43
N LYS A 41 -2.04 17.41 -2.96
CA LYS A 41 -2.77 18.66 -3.20
C LYS A 41 -2.11 19.88 -2.54
N ALA A 42 -1.47 19.68 -1.40
CA ALA A 42 -0.76 20.73 -0.66
C ALA A 42 0.66 21.00 -1.18
N GLY A 43 1.19 20.15 -2.07
CA GLY A 43 2.59 20.19 -2.50
C GLY A 43 3.57 19.80 -1.39
N ASP A 44 3.12 19.07 -0.36
CA ASP A 44 3.97 18.55 0.71
C ASP A 44 4.62 17.23 0.27
N TRP A 45 5.62 17.36 -0.61
CA TRP A 45 6.29 16.23 -1.24
C TRP A 45 7.01 15.32 -0.24
N GLU A 46 7.60 15.90 0.79
CA GLU A 46 8.33 15.12 1.79
C GLU A 46 7.36 14.30 2.64
N GLN A 47 6.22 14.85 3.06
CA GLN A 47 5.23 14.08 3.79
C GLN A 47 4.58 13.01 2.89
N LEU A 48 4.30 13.31 1.63
CA LEU A 48 3.84 12.31 0.64
C LEU A 48 4.83 11.15 0.50
N ARG A 49 6.13 11.44 0.42
CA ARG A 49 7.21 10.44 0.38
C ARG A 49 7.25 9.59 1.64
N ILE A 50 7.13 10.21 2.82
CA ILE A 50 7.09 9.51 4.12
C ILE A 50 5.89 8.56 4.18
N ASN A 51 4.71 9.00 3.75
CA ASN A 51 3.53 8.15 3.70
C ASN A 51 3.74 6.96 2.74
N ALA A 52 4.25 7.20 1.53
CA ALA A 52 4.56 6.13 0.57
C ALA A 52 5.55 5.11 1.15
N HIS A 53 6.60 5.60 1.81
CA HIS A 53 7.59 4.76 2.48
C HIS A 53 6.96 3.82 3.52
N SER A 54 6.04 4.35 4.33
CA SER A 54 5.40 3.61 5.42
C SER A 54 4.49 2.47 4.95
N LEU A 55 3.99 2.53 3.71
CA LEU A 55 3.12 1.52 3.12
C LEU A 55 3.89 0.32 2.55
N LYS A 56 5.10 0.52 2.02
CA LYS A 56 5.91 -0.56 1.41
C LYS A 56 6.03 -1.82 2.26
N PRO A 57 6.45 -1.78 3.55
CA PRO A 57 6.56 -3.01 4.33
C PRO A 57 5.20 -3.70 4.51
N GLN A 58 4.10 -2.96 4.54
CA GLN A 58 2.76 -3.53 4.66
C GLN A 58 2.34 -4.27 3.38
N THR A 59 2.71 -3.73 2.22
CA THR A 59 2.49 -4.40 0.93
C THR A 59 3.29 -5.70 0.79
N ASP A 60 4.46 -5.80 1.43
CA ASP A 60 5.24 -7.06 1.46
C ASP A 60 4.49 -8.15 2.23
N PHE A 61 3.86 -7.80 3.36
CA PHE A 61 3.04 -8.76 4.11
C PHE A 61 1.86 -9.28 3.27
N MET A 62 1.22 -8.41 2.48
CA MET A 62 0.07 -8.78 1.65
C MET A 62 0.49 -9.32 0.26
N GLY A 63 1.79 -9.35 -0.06
CA GLY A 63 2.32 -9.76 -1.36
C GLY A 63 1.81 -8.91 -2.53
N ILE A 64 1.67 -7.60 -2.34
CA ILE A 64 1.20 -6.68 -3.39
C ILE A 64 2.41 -6.00 -4.04
N SER A 65 3.23 -6.79 -4.74
CA SER A 65 4.51 -6.32 -5.30
C SER A 65 4.35 -5.13 -6.25
N SER A 66 3.30 -5.12 -7.07
CA SER A 66 3.00 -4.01 -7.98
C SER A 66 2.74 -2.70 -7.25
N LEU A 67 2.09 -2.74 -6.07
CA LEU A 67 1.87 -1.53 -5.26
C LEU A 67 3.18 -1.04 -4.67
N LYS A 68 4.00 -1.96 -4.15
CA LYS A 68 5.33 -1.63 -3.63
C LYS A 68 6.18 -0.91 -4.67
N GLU A 69 6.17 -1.38 -5.91
CA GLU A 69 6.91 -0.77 -7.01
C GLU A 69 6.45 0.67 -7.28
N GLU A 70 5.14 0.93 -7.34
CA GLU A 70 4.63 2.30 -7.52
C GLU A 70 4.98 3.22 -6.35
N LEU A 71 4.92 2.71 -5.10
CA LEU A 71 5.32 3.48 -3.92
C LEU A 71 6.82 3.83 -3.94
N ILE A 72 7.68 2.93 -4.44
CA ILE A 72 9.10 3.21 -4.63
C ILE A 72 9.31 4.30 -5.67
N LYS A 73 8.60 4.23 -6.81
CA LYS A 73 8.67 5.27 -7.86
C LYS A 73 8.27 6.65 -7.33
N ILE A 74 7.22 6.73 -6.51
CA ILE A 74 6.84 7.98 -5.82
C ILE A 74 8.01 8.50 -4.99
N GLU A 75 8.65 7.65 -4.18
CA GLU A 75 9.77 8.07 -3.36
C GLU A 75 10.96 8.58 -4.17
N GLU A 76 11.29 7.89 -5.26
CA GLU A 76 12.38 8.25 -6.15
C GLU A 76 12.09 9.57 -6.88
N ALA A 77 10.88 9.73 -7.41
CA ALA A 77 10.45 10.96 -8.06
C ALA A 77 10.57 12.18 -7.13
N VAL A 78 10.10 12.05 -5.88
CA VAL A 78 10.24 13.13 -4.88
C VAL A 78 11.71 13.43 -4.57
N LYS A 79 12.55 12.40 -4.35
CA LYS A 79 13.98 12.59 -4.04
C LYS A 79 14.75 13.27 -5.19
N LEU A 80 14.35 13.00 -6.43
CA LEU A 80 14.96 13.59 -7.62
C LEU A 80 14.36 14.96 -7.99
N GLY A 81 13.30 15.39 -7.29
CA GLY A 81 12.58 16.63 -7.59
C GLY A 81 11.71 16.56 -8.85
N HIS A 82 11.40 15.37 -9.34
CA HIS A 82 10.53 15.14 -10.51
C HIS A 82 9.05 15.12 -10.08
N TYR A 83 8.55 16.27 -9.63
CA TYR A 83 7.19 16.36 -9.10
C TYR A 83 6.09 16.27 -10.18
N ASP A 84 6.44 16.49 -11.44
CA ASP A 84 5.56 16.43 -12.60
C ASP A 84 4.94 15.04 -12.82
N VAL A 85 5.64 13.96 -12.41
CA VAL A 85 5.15 12.57 -12.54
C VAL A 85 4.47 12.03 -11.28
N VAL A 86 4.55 12.75 -10.15
CA VAL A 86 4.10 12.23 -8.84
C VAL A 86 2.59 12.00 -8.81
N GLU A 87 1.80 12.86 -9.46
CA GLU A 87 0.34 12.68 -9.52
C GLU A 87 -0.06 11.43 -10.31
N GLU A 88 0.61 11.14 -11.43
CA GLU A 88 0.38 9.93 -12.22
C GLU A 88 0.72 8.66 -11.41
N LEU A 89 1.88 8.65 -10.75
CA LEU A 89 2.32 7.55 -9.89
C LEU A 89 1.38 7.37 -8.68
N PHE A 90 0.91 8.46 -8.09
CA PHE A 90 -0.10 8.42 -7.03
C PHE A 90 -1.39 7.77 -7.52
N ASN A 91 -1.91 8.19 -8.67
CA ASN A 91 -3.15 7.62 -9.22
C ASN A 91 -2.99 6.12 -9.57
N ALA A 92 -1.84 5.72 -10.10
CA ALA A 92 -1.52 4.32 -10.36
C ALA A 92 -1.48 3.49 -9.06
N SER A 93 -0.77 3.98 -8.04
CA SER A 93 -0.69 3.31 -6.73
C SER A 93 -2.05 3.22 -6.04
N LEU A 94 -2.88 4.27 -6.10
CA LEU A 94 -4.23 4.28 -5.53
C LEU A 94 -5.12 3.23 -6.21
N ALA A 95 -5.10 3.15 -7.54
CA ALA A 95 -5.88 2.17 -8.28
C ALA A 95 -5.48 0.71 -7.94
N ILE A 96 -4.18 0.46 -7.71
CA ILE A 96 -3.70 -0.85 -7.28
C ILE A 96 -4.13 -1.14 -5.83
N SER A 97 -4.07 -0.15 -4.93
CA SER A 97 -4.51 -0.29 -3.53
C SER A 97 -5.97 -0.68 -3.46
N THR A 98 -6.86 0.07 -4.12
CA THR A 98 -8.30 -0.20 -4.12
C THR A 98 -8.61 -1.61 -4.59
N LYS A 99 -8.04 -2.04 -5.72
CA LYS A 99 -8.25 -3.42 -6.24
C LYS A 99 -7.70 -4.48 -5.30
N SER A 100 -6.56 -4.22 -4.66
CA SER A 100 -5.95 -5.19 -3.73
C SER A 100 -6.74 -5.28 -2.43
N GLU A 101 -7.30 -4.17 -1.95
CA GLU A 101 -8.18 -4.14 -0.78
C GLU A 101 -9.47 -4.92 -1.02
N GLU A 102 -10.07 -4.81 -2.21
CA GLU A 102 -11.23 -5.64 -2.61
C GLU A 102 -10.89 -7.13 -2.53
N SER A 103 -9.80 -7.55 -3.18
CA SER A 103 -9.34 -8.95 -3.12
C SER A 103 -9.05 -9.42 -1.70
N LEU A 104 -8.45 -8.57 -0.86
CA LEU A 104 -8.17 -8.91 0.53
C LEU A 104 -9.44 -9.05 1.38
N ARG A 105 -10.49 -8.25 1.13
CA ARG A 105 -11.79 -8.38 1.81
C ARG A 105 -12.49 -9.67 1.47
N GLU A 106 -12.43 -10.09 0.21
CA GLU A 106 -12.96 -11.39 -0.24
C GLU A 106 -12.22 -12.54 0.48
N MET A 107 -10.88 -12.55 0.41
CA MET A 107 -10.07 -13.56 1.09
C MET A 107 -10.29 -13.58 2.61
N LEU A 108 -10.49 -12.41 3.24
CA LEU A 108 -10.76 -12.32 4.67
C LEU A 108 -12.09 -12.98 5.06
N GLY A 109 -13.09 -12.93 4.18
CA GLY A 109 -14.40 -13.57 4.38
C GLY A 109 -14.35 -15.10 4.24
N GLU A 110 -13.33 -15.64 3.57
CA GLU A 110 -13.13 -17.08 3.37
C GLU A 110 -12.27 -17.74 4.46
N LEU A 111 -11.49 -16.95 5.22
CA LEU A 111 -10.71 -17.40 6.38
C LEU A 111 -11.60 -17.65 7.60
#